data_AF-A0A9E5RS46-F1
#
_entry.id   AF-A0A9E5RS46-F1
#
_cell.length_a   1.000
_cell.length_b   1.000
_cell.length_c   1.000
_cell.angle_alpha   90.00
_cell.angle_beta   90.00
_cell.angle_gamma   90.00
#
_symmetry.space_group_name_H-M   'P 1'
#
loop_
_entity.id
_entity.type
_entity.pdbx_description
1 polymer ?
#
loop_
_entity_poly.entity_id
_entity_poly.type
_entity_poly.pdbx_seq_one_letter_code
_entity_poly.pdbx_strand_id
1 'polypeptide(L)'
;MKNFAVIIGINDYIHIKKLNYATQDAEKMRNHFINELQFEENNVKLLVSDSSNSVNHQHSPIGSNIRLGLKRLSEGSKFTIDDNLWFFFSGHGTYSEGLDYIMPLDGTMDDVSRTGVEVNEITEYLKNSGAGNIIMILDACRDDGKRSGGKGIGEQTIEQAKEKGIITFFSCSERQSSYEVERLQGGAFTHALLEGMGKCKCATVAQLDDYIRTRVPQIAQENGKPVQNPRVIVHPPSKRNLILVDKNAKSGDINTLKIDAYEAFEQGNLELAEVLWMKVLVLSGGKDEKAKNALKKIWNHRQEHGQNDAPSYSGSKTALREKNENPQPINSGKNNTWKTIVAIFLGIIGQLGKLSWFASPFDPKAMVFLFNIFWFLYWFLLSKRQSRKMTNIGLFFGVMGEVIQSIFAISNSSSDGSYGSTFLVLFSLDLILAIPIYLLCKRTSNNRNA
;
A
#
# COMPACT_ATOMS: atom_id res chain seq x y z
N MET A 1 -4.79 -3.67 7.72
CA MET A 1 -5.00 -2.25 7.44
C MET A 1 -3.89 -1.75 6.54
N LYS A 2 -4.21 -1.61 5.26
CA LYS A 2 -3.38 -0.93 4.29
C LYS A 2 -3.98 0.43 3.97
N ASN A 3 -3.15 1.32 3.46
CA ASN A 3 -3.60 2.61 2.95
C ASN A 3 -3.40 2.64 1.44
N PHE A 4 -4.44 3.08 0.75
CA PHE A 4 -4.45 3.27 -0.70
C PHE A 4 -4.83 4.71 -1.00
N ALA A 5 -4.30 5.28 -2.07
CA ALA A 5 -4.59 6.66 -2.44
C ALA A 5 -4.74 6.85 -3.95
N VAL A 6 -5.72 7.65 -4.34
CA VAL A 6 -5.79 8.32 -5.65
C VAL A 6 -5.58 9.80 -5.43
N ILE A 7 -4.57 10.36 -6.08
CA ILE A 7 -4.14 11.74 -5.91
C ILE A 7 -4.13 12.39 -7.28
N ILE A 8 -4.87 13.48 -7.42
CA ILE A 8 -5.06 14.18 -8.69
C ILE A 8 -4.72 15.66 -8.49
N GLY A 9 -3.88 16.22 -9.37
CA GLY A 9 -3.50 17.63 -9.37
C GLY A 9 -3.44 18.19 -10.78
N ILE A 10 -4.13 19.31 -11.05
CA ILE A 10 -4.27 19.82 -12.42
C ILE A 10 -3.97 21.32 -12.46
N ASN A 11 -2.89 21.68 -13.15
CA ASN A 11 -2.50 23.06 -13.44
C ASN A 11 -2.87 23.46 -14.88
N ASP A 12 -2.49 22.63 -15.84
CA ASP A 12 -2.42 22.98 -17.27
C ASP A 12 -3.71 22.67 -18.03
N TYR A 13 -4.85 23.13 -17.51
CA TYR A 13 -6.14 22.98 -18.16
C TYR A 13 -6.13 23.42 -19.64
N ILE A 14 -6.79 22.63 -20.50
CA ILE A 14 -6.82 22.87 -21.95
C ILE A 14 -7.82 23.98 -22.29
N HIS A 15 -9.00 23.95 -21.69
CA HIS A 15 -10.13 24.83 -22.05
C HIS A 15 -10.52 25.83 -20.95
N ILE A 16 -9.96 25.70 -19.74
CA ILE A 16 -10.23 26.60 -18.62
C ILE A 16 -8.92 27.21 -18.09
N LYS A 17 -9.04 28.18 -17.20
CA LYS A 17 -7.90 28.91 -16.66
C LYS A 17 -6.88 27.96 -16.02
N LYS A 18 -5.60 28.27 -16.19
CA LYS A 18 -4.52 27.52 -15.57
C LYS A 18 -4.36 27.87 -14.09
N LEU A 19 -3.92 26.87 -13.32
CA LEU A 19 -3.48 27.01 -11.94
C LEU A 19 -1.96 26.88 -11.85
N ASN A 20 -1.37 27.31 -10.74
CA ASN A 20 0.09 27.33 -10.59
C ASN A 20 0.63 26.16 -9.76
N TYR A 21 -0.16 25.67 -8.81
CA TYR A 21 0.32 24.80 -7.73
C TYR A 21 -0.52 23.55 -7.43
N ALA A 22 -1.60 23.29 -8.16
CA ALA A 22 -2.41 22.10 -7.95
C ALA A 22 -1.65 20.80 -8.22
N THR A 23 -0.78 20.77 -9.25
CA THR A 23 0.14 19.63 -9.48
C THR A 23 1.11 19.47 -8.31
N GLN A 24 1.69 20.56 -7.82
CA GLN A 24 2.64 20.56 -6.70
C GLN A 24 1.98 20.12 -5.39
N ASP A 25 0.72 20.50 -5.16
CA ASP A 25 -0.08 20.04 -4.03
C ASP A 25 -0.25 18.51 -4.05
N ALA A 26 -0.59 17.95 -5.22
CA ALA A 26 -0.72 16.51 -5.41
C ALA A 26 0.61 15.76 -5.21
N GLU A 27 1.71 16.29 -5.75
CA GLU A 27 3.04 15.70 -5.55
C GLU A 27 3.49 15.74 -4.09
N LYS A 28 3.28 16.88 -3.39
CA LYS A 28 3.56 17.00 -1.96
C LYS A 28 2.73 16.02 -1.14
N MET A 29 1.46 15.84 -1.48
CA MET A 29 0.58 14.85 -0.84
C MET A 29 1.09 13.42 -1.04
N ARG A 30 1.43 13.05 -2.28
CA ARG A 30 2.01 11.74 -2.60
C ARG A 30 3.28 11.48 -1.80
N ASN A 31 4.20 12.45 -1.82
CA ASN A 31 5.48 12.32 -1.14
C ASN A 31 5.29 12.22 0.38
N HIS A 32 4.32 12.94 0.94
CA HIS A 32 3.98 12.79 2.35
C HIS A 32 3.43 11.40 2.67
N PHE A 33 2.49 10.88 1.87
CA PHE A 33 1.92 9.55 2.08
C PHE A 33 2.98 8.45 2.03
N ILE A 34 3.90 8.50 1.07
CA ILE A 34 4.94 7.48 0.91
C ILE A 34 6.05 7.67 1.94
N ASN A 35 6.65 8.85 2.03
CA ASN A 35 7.87 9.06 2.81
C ASN A 35 7.59 9.26 4.30
N GLU A 36 6.50 9.94 4.65
CA GLU A 36 6.17 10.24 6.04
C GLU A 36 5.22 9.21 6.63
N LEU A 37 4.17 8.82 5.89
CA LEU A 37 3.15 7.90 6.40
C LEU A 37 3.40 6.44 6.01
N GLN A 38 4.46 6.16 5.25
CA GLN A 38 4.90 4.81 4.89
C GLN A 38 3.84 4.02 4.12
N PHE A 39 3.06 4.69 3.26
CA PHE A 39 2.16 4.01 2.35
C PHE A 39 2.99 3.25 1.31
N GLU A 40 2.57 2.03 0.96
CA GLU A 40 3.20 1.29 -0.12
C GLU A 40 3.03 2.06 -1.43
N GLU A 41 4.13 2.32 -2.14
CA GLU A 41 4.13 3.13 -3.38
C GLU A 41 3.15 2.57 -4.44
N ASN A 42 3.03 1.25 -4.54
CA ASN A 42 2.11 0.59 -5.46
C ASN A 42 0.63 0.90 -5.18
N ASN A 43 0.30 1.25 -3.93
CA ASN A 43 -1.04 1.58 -3.47
C ASN A 43 -1.38 3.07 -3.66
N VAL A 44 -0.42 3.89 -4.11
CA VAL A 44 -0.61 5.33 -4.36
C VAL A 44 -0.61 5.60 -5.86
N LYS A 45 -1.75 6.03 -6.40
CA LYS A 45 -1.90 6.45 -7.80
C LYS A 45 -1.89 7.96 -7.90
N LEU A 46 -1.03 8.49 -8.76
CA LEU A 46 -0.89 9.92 -9.03
C LEU A 46 -1.28 10.21 -10.47
N LEU A 47 -2.18 11.18 -10.67
CA LEU A 47 -2.50 11.74 -11.97
C LEU A 47 -2.27 13.25 -11.91
N VAL A 48 -1.32 13.75 -12.70
CA VAL A 48 -0.96 15.16 -12.72
C VAL A 48 -0.90 15.70 -14.13
N SER A 49 -1.27 16.98 -14.31
CA SER A 49 -1.10 17.63 -15.62
C SER A 49 0.39 17.89 -15.87
N ASP A 50 0.83 17.61 -17.09
CA ASP A 50 2.15 17.99 -17.58
C ASP A 50 2.01 19.22 -18.49
N SER A 51 2.88 20.19 -18.27
CA SER A 51 3.11 21.38 -19.10
C SER A 51 3.28 21.08 -20.59
N SER A 52 3.69 19.85 -20.96
CA SER A 52 3.84 19.43 -22.36
C SER A 52 2.51 19.23 -23.11
N ASN A 53 1.36 19.28 -22.44
CA ASN A 53 0.03 18.98 -22.99
C ASN A 53 -0.04 17.64 -23.77
N SER A 54 0.89 16.71 -23.52
CA SER A 54 0.83 15.37 -24.10
C SER A 54 -0.39 14.64 -23.53
N VAL A 55 -1.46 14.54 -24.32
CA VAL A 55 -2.69 13.81 -23.96
C VAL A 55 -2.45 12.28 -23.95
N ASN A 56 -1.23 11.81 -24.19
CA ASN A 56 -0.98 10.41 -24.51
C ASN A 56 -0.22 9.63 -23.43
N HIS A 57 -0.67 9.70 -22.17
CA HIS A 57 -0.12 8.84 -21.11
C HIS A 57 -1.24 8.42 -20.14
N GLN A 58 -1.25 7.13 -19.78
CA GLN A 58 -2.18 6.47 -18.84
C GLN A 58 -2.38 7.20 -17.48
N HIS A 59 -1.52 8.17 -17.17
CA HIS A 59 -1.51 8.94 -15.92
C HIS A 59 -1.98 10.40 -16.10
N SER A 60 -2.39 10.81 -17.31
CA SER A 60 -2.92 12.14 -17.55
C SER A 60 -4.30 12.30 -16.90
N PRO A 61 -4.59 13.41 -16.19
CA PRO A 61 -5.85 13.62 -15.47
C PRO A 61 -6.98 14.09 -16.39
N ILE A 62 -7.14 13.44 -17.54
CA ILE A 62 -8.31 13.59 -18.41
C ILE A 62 -9.51 12.81 -17.84
N GLY A 63 -10.73 13.23 -18.20
CA GLY A 63 -11.95 12.68 -17.63
C GLY A 63 -12.04 11.15 -17.78
N SER A 64 -11.69 10.62 -18.95
CA SER A 64 -11.72 9.18 -19.23
C SER A 64 -10.76 8.37 -18.34
N ASN A 65 -9.55 8.86 -18.09
CA ASN A 65 -8.57 8.21 -17.22
C ASN A 65 -8.99 8.24 -15.75
N ILE A 66 -9.55 9.37 -15.29
CA ILE A 66 -10.07 9.50 -13.93
C ILE A 66 -11.20 8.49 -13.71
N ARG A 67 -12.20 8.45 -14.60
CA ARG A 67 -13.32 7.49 -14.52
C ARG A 67 -12.85 6.05 -14.56
N LEU A 68 -11.95 5.71 -15.49
CA LEU A 68 -11.40 4.37 -15.59
C LEU A 68 -10.64 3.96 -14.33
N GLY A 69 -9.87 4.88 -13.75
CA GLY A 69 -9.17 4.67 -12.49
C GLY A 69 -10.13 4.38 -11.34
N LEU A 70 -11.18 5.19 -11.18
CA LEU A 70 -12.21 5.02 -10.17
C LEU A 70 -13.00 3.72 -10.35
N LYS A 71 -13.42 3.40 -11.58
CA LYS A 71 -14.09 2.15 -11.91
C LYS A 71 -13.25 0.92 -11.54
N ARG A 72 -11.93 0.97 -11.79
CA ARG A 72 -11.00 -0.11 -11.39
C ARG A 72 -10.81 -0.26 -9.88
N LEU A 73 -11.18 0.74 -9.09
CA LEU A 73 -11.20 0.65 -7.62
C LEU A 73 -12.49 0.00 -7.12
N SER A 74 -13.63 0.30 -7.76
CA SER A 74 -14.90 -0.37 -7.45
C SER A 74 -14.96 -1.82 -7.96
N GLU A 75 -14.17 -2.15 -8.98
CA GLU A 75 -14.15 -3.48 -9.58
C GLU A 75 -13.07 -4.37 -8.93
N GLY A 76 -13.55 -5.35 -8.16
CA GLY A 76 -12.74 -6.40 -7.54
C GLY A 76 -12.76 -6.34 -6.02
N SER A 77 -12.72 -7.50 -5.37
CA SER A 77 -12.54 -7.66 -3.92
C SER A 77 -11.11 -7.31 -3.50
N LYS A 78 -10.69 -6.07 -3.77
CA LYS A 78 -9.33 -5.56 -3.52
C LYS A 78 -9.14 -5.05 -2.10
N PHE A 79 -10.23 -4.57 -1.48
CA PHE A 79 -10.20 -3.91 -0.20
C PHE A 79 -10.97 -4.73 0.84
N THR A 80 -10.52 -4.62 2.07
CA THR A 80 -11.22 -5.18 3.23
C THR A 80 -11.76 -4.05 4.12
N ILE A 81 -12.59 -4.41 5.09
CA ILE A 81 -13.16 -3.49 6.09
C ILE A 81 -12.08 -2.79 6.94
N ASP A 82 -10.84 -3.29 6.93
CA ASP A 82 -9.73 -2.70 7.68
C ASP A 82 -8.89 -1.71 6.84
N ASP A 83 -9.15 -1.59 5.54
CA ASP A 83 -8.37 -0.74 4.63
C ASP A 83 -8.88 0.71 4.58
N ASN A 84 -7.96 1.63 4.36
CA ASN A 84 -8.25 3.05 4.15
C ASN A 84 -8.04 3.42 2.68
N LEU A 85 -9.05 4.02 2.06
CA LEU A 85 -9.00 4.57 0.72
C LEU A 85 -9.04 6.10 0.76
N TRP A 86 -7.97 6.72 0.27
CA TRP A 86 -7.80 8.16 0.20
C TRP A 86 -8.06 8.65 -1.22
N PHE A 87 -8.87 9.69 -1.38
CA PHE A 87 -9.03 10.42 -2.62
C PHE A 87 -8.63 11.87 -2.37
N PHE A 88 -7.62 12.36 -3.09
CA PHE A 88 -7.19 13.75 -3.03
C PHE A 88 -7.31 14.38 -4.41
N PHE A 89 -7.96 15.54 -4.48
CA PHE A 89 -8.03 16.35 -5.69
C PHE A 89 -7.64 17.79 -5.39
N SER A 90 -6.72 18.35 -6.18
CA SER A 90 -6.42 19.79 -6.23
C SER A 90 -6.63 20.29 -7.65
N GLY A 91 -7.45 21.33 -7.81
CA GLY A 91 -7.79 21.84 -9.13
C GLY A 91 -9.05 22.71 -9.16
N HIS A 92 -9.60 22.91 -10.36
CA HIS A 92 -10.90 23.53 -10.57
C HIS A 92 -12.04 22.59 -10.18
N GLY A 93 -13.00 23.14 -9.45
CA GLY A 93 -14.27 22.50 -9.14
C GLY A 93 -15.38 23.52 -9.31
N THR A 94 -16.52 23.05 -9.81
CA THR A 94 -17.65 23.90 -10.18
C THR A 94 -18.97 23.25 -9.79
N TYR A 95 -20.02 24.07 -9.76
CA TYR A 95 -21.40 23.65 -9.52
C TYR A 95 -22.21 23.94 -10.79
N SER A 96 -22.90 22.94 -11.31
CA SER A 96 -23.74 23.07 -12.50
C SER A 96 -25.01 22.24 -12.32
N GLU A 97 -26.17 22.83 -12.62
CA GLU A 97 -27.47 22.12 -12.67
C GLU A 97 -27.83 21.30 -11.42
N GLY A 98 -27.40 21.74 -10.23
CA GLY A 98 -27.70 21.01 -8.97
C GLY A 98 -26.60 20.06 -8.51
N LEU A 99 -25.54 19.89 -9.30
CA LEU A 99 -24.52 18.89 -9.08
C LEU A 99 -23.12 19.51 -8.96
N ASP A 100 -22.30 18.89 -8.11
CA ASP A 100 -20.92 19.26 -7.88
C ASP A 100 -19.98 18.49 -8.83
N TYR A 101 -19.04 19.20 -9.45
CA TYR A 101 -18.08 18.61 -10.40
C TYR A 101 -16.65 18.99 -10.08
N ILE A 102 -15.72 18.04 -10.23
CA ILE A 102 -14.31 18.36 -10.45
C ILE A 102 -14.03 18.48 -11.94
N MET A 103 -13.23 19.45 -12.34
CA MET A 103 -12.88 19.63 -13.75
C MET A 103 -11.62 18.84 -14.07
N PRO A 104 -11.66 17.90 -15.04
CA PRO A 104 -10.47 17.24 -15.55
C PRO A 104 -9.68 18.15 -16.49
N LEU A 105 -8.50 17.71 -16.92
CA LEU A 105 -7.59 18.44 -17.82
C LEU A 105 -8.27 18.92 -19.11
N ASP A 106 -9.13 18.07 -19.68
CA ASP A 106 -9.91 18.27 -20.91
C ASP A 106 -11.33 18.79 -20.65
N GLY A 107 -11.64 19.19 -19.42
CA GLY A 107 -12.95 19.75 -19.05
C GLY A 107 -13.14 21.18 -19.59
N THR A 108 -14.40 21.53 -19.90
CA THR A 108 -14.79 22.89 -20.33
C THR A 108 -15.96 23.42 -19.50
N MET A 109 -16.03 24.74 -19.30
CA MET A 109 -17.15 25.41 -18.63
C MET A 109 -18.40 25.51 -19.51
N ASP A 110 -18.29 25.33 -20.83
CA ASP A 110 -19.42 25.40 -21.76
C ASP A 110 -20.31 24.14 -21.70
N ASP A 111 -19.77 23.03 -21.17
CA ASP A 111 -20.44 21.72 -21.12
C ASP A 111 -19.95 20.90 -19.91
N VAL A 112 -20.20 21.46 -18.73
CA VAL A 112 -19.75 20.90 -17.44
C VAL A 112 -20.34 19.51 -17.20
N SER A 113 -21.62 19.29 -17.51
CA SER A 113 -22.30 18.03 -17.22
C SER A 113 -21.71 16.84 -18.00
N ARG A 114 -21.22 17.07 -19.22
CA ARG A 114 -20.56 16.02 -20.03
C ARG A 114 -19.07 15.91 -19.77
N THR A 115 -18.38 17.03 -19.55
CA THR A 115 -16.91 17.07 -19.51
C THR A 115 -16.32 17.08 -18.09
N GLY A 116 -17.08 17.50 -17.08
CA GLY A 116 -16.72 17.42 -15.67
C GLY A 116 -16.92 16.01 -15.10
N VAL A 117 -16.22 15.69 -14.02
CA VAL A 117 -16.42 14.44 -13.25
C VAL A 117 -17.30 14.77 -12.05
N GLU A 118 -18.51 14.22 -12.00
CA GLU A 118 -19.45 14.47 -10.91
C GLU A 118 -18.88 13.93 -9.59
N VAL A 119 -18.94 14.73 -8.53
CA VAL A 119 -18.44 14.32 -7.22
C VAL A 119 -19.26 13.15 -6.68
N ASN A 120 -20.55 13.07 -6.95
CA ASN A 120 -21.37 11.92 -6.56
C ASN A 120 -20.89 10.63 -7.22
N GLU A 121 -20.60 10.63 -8.51
CA GLU A 121 -20.02 9.49 -9.23
C GLU A 121 -18.72 9.03 -8.56
N ILE A 122 -17.86 9.98 -8.15
CA ILE A 122 -16.64 9.66 -7.38
C ILE A 122 -17.01 8.97 -6.06
N THR A 123 -17.95 9.53 -5.28
CA THR A 123 -18.36 8.95 -4.00
C THR A 123 -18.93 7.54 -4.16
N GLU A 124 -19.66 7.25 -5.24
CA GLU A 124 -20.19 5.93 -5.55
C GLU A 124 -19.08 4.93 -5.84
N TYR A 125 -18.12 5.28 -6.72
CA TYR A 125 -16.98 4.41 -6.99
C TYR A 125 -16.14 4.15 -5.74
N LEU A 126 -15.89 5.18 -4.94
CA LEU A 126 -15.14 5.02 -3.68
C LEU A 126 -15.91 4.12 -2.72
N LYS A 127 -17.22 4.31 -2.56
CA LYS A 127 -18.05 3.47 -1.66
C LYS A 127 -18.08 2.02 -2.09
N ASN A 128 -18.22 1.78 -3.39
CA ASN A 128 -18.29 0.44 -3.98
C ASN A 128 -16.94 -0.29 -4.01
N SER A 129 -15.83 0.36 -3.61
CA SER A 129 -14.54 -0.29 -3.46
C SER A 129 -14.52 -1.36 -2.36
N GLY A 130 -15.38 -1.26 -1.35
CA GLY A 130 -15.37 -2.14 -0.19
C GLY A 130 -14.34 -1.78 0.89
N ALA A 131 -13.62 -0.66 0.74
CA ALA A 131 -12.75 -0.15 1.80
C ALA A 131 -13.59 0.29 3.02
N GLY A 132 -13.14 -0.06 4.23
CA GLY A 132 -13.88 0.27 5.46
C GLY A 132 -13.87 1.76 5.79
N ASN A 133 -12.77 2.45 5.49
CA ASN A 133 -12.67 3.90 5.65
C ASN A 133 -12.35 4.58 4.33
N ILE A 134 -13.15 5.58 3.98
CA ILE A 134 -12.95 6.39 2.79
C ILE A 134 -12.75 7.83 3.26
N ILE A 135 -11.64 8.43 2.83
CA ILE A 135 -11.27 9.80 3.12
C ILE A 135 -11.15 10.55 1.79
N MET A 136 -12.05 11.50 1.56
CA MET A 136 -12.08 12.35 0.39
C MET A 136 -11.62 13.76 0.75
N ILE A 137 -10.66 14.30 0.02
CA ILE A 137 -10.08 15.62 0.25
C ILE A 137 -10.18 16.42 -1.05
N LEU A 138 -10.93 17.51 -1.02
CA LEU A 138 -11.22 18.36 -2.17
C LEU A 138 -10.61 19.76 -1.96
N ASP A 139 -9.40 19.95 -2.50
CA ASP A 139 -8.78 21.28 -2.68
C ASP A 139 -9.26 21.94 -3.98
N ALA A 140 -10.58 22.08 -4.06
CA ALA A 140 -11.29 22.64 -5.19
C ALA A 140 -12.32 23.64 -4.71
N CYS A 141 -12.26 24.86 -5.25
CA CYS A 141 -13.24 25.96 -5.17
C CYS A 141 -12.59 27.23 -5.76
N ARG A 142 -11.99 27.07 -6.93
CA ARG A 142 -11.22 28.11 -7.62
C ARG A 142 -12.08 28.54 -8.79
N ASP A 143 -12.96 29.51 -8.61
CA ASP A 143 -13.79 29.98 -9.71
C ASP A 143 -13.78 31.51 -9.79
N ASP A 144 -13.67 32.02 -11.01
CA ASP A 144 -13.45 33.42 -11.38
C ASP A 144 -14.78 34.21 -11.44
N GLY A 145 -15.72 33.91 -10.54
CA GLY A 145 -16.90 34.76 -10.33
C GLY A 145 -18.08 34.53 -11.28
N LYS A 146 -18.18 33.39 -11.98
CA LYS A 146 -19.39 33.01 -12.75
C LYS A 146 -20.10 31.80 -12.15
N ARG A 147 -20.39 31.87 -10.85
CA ARG A 147 -21.27 30.88 -10.21
C ARG A 147 -22.71 31.15 -10.65
N SER A 148 -23.32 30.23 -11.38
CA SER A 148 -24.78 30.18 -11.49
C SER A 148 -25.35 29.88 -10.09
N GLY A 149 -25.78 30.93 -9.37
CA GLY A 149 -26.42 30.83 -8.05
C GLY A 149 -25.52 30.99 -6.82
N GLY A 150 -24.24 31.35 -6.97
CA GLY A 150 -23.36 31.71 -5.83
C GLY A 150 -22.93 30.57 -4.90
N LYS A 151 -23.29 29.32 -5.19
CA LYS A 151 -22.93 28.13 -4.41
C LYS A 151 -21.63 27.51 -4.96
N GLY A 152 -20.70 27.18 -4.08
CA GLY A 152 -19.54 26.34 -4.37
C GLY A 152 -19.87 24.86 -4.18
N ILE A 153 -18.87 23.99 -4.39
CA ILE A 153 -19.01 22.56 -4.12
C ILE A 153 -19.40 22.35 -2.66
N GLY A 154 -20.42 21.52 -2.39
CA GLY A 154 -20.71 21.17 -1.02
C GLY A 154 -22.08 20.54 -0.82
N GLU A 155 -23.17 21.26 -1.07
CA GLU A 155 -24.50 20.93 -0.49
C GLU A 155 -24.95 19.50 -0.79
N GLN A 156 -24.95 19.12 -2.07
CA GLN A 156 -25.27 17.76 -2.51
C GLN A 156 -24.19 16.76 -2.10
N THR A 157 -22.90 17.12 -2.26
CA THR A 157 -21.79 16.25 -1.84
C THR A 157 -21.87 15.88 -0.36
N ILE A 158 -22.32 16.79 0.51
CA ILE A 158 -22.42 16.57 1.96
C ILE A 158 -23.47 15.53 2.28
N GLU A 159 -24.64 15.61 1.66
CA GLU A 159 -25.72 14.66 1.87
C GLU A 159 -25.28 13.25 1.43
N GLN A 160 -24.72 13.16 0.24
CA GLN A 160 -24.19 11.91 -0.32
C GLN A 160 -23.05 11.32 0.51
N ALA A 161 -22.08 12.15 0.92
CA ALA A 161 -20.97 11.71 1.75
C ALA A 161 -21.44 11.21 3.12
N LYS A 162 -22.44 11.86 3.73
CA LYS A 162 -23.03 11.43 5.00
C LYS A 162 -23.71 10.07 4.85
N GLU A 163 -24.57 9.92 3.84
CA GLU A 163 -25.28 8.67 3.56
C GLU A 163 -24.30 7.51 3.35
N LYS A 164 -23.22 7.74 2.58
CA LYS A 164 -22.21 6.73 2.25
C LYS A 164 -21.17 6.50 3.36
N GLY A 165 -21.14 7.35 4.38
CA GLY A 165 -20.21 7.30 5.50
C GLY A 165 -18.76 7.66 5.12
N ILE A 166 -18.61 8.57 4.15
CA ILE A 166 -17.32 9.07 3.66
C ILE A 166 -16.90 10.28 4.50
N ILE A 167 -15.65 10.29 4.95
CA ILE A 167 -15.05 11.45 5.60
C ILE A 167 -14.63 12.41 4.50
N THR A 168 -15.15 13.64 4.48
CA THR A 168 -14.85 14.60 3.42
C THR A 168 -14.27 15.90 3.97
N PHE A 169 -13.10 16.28 3.49
CA PHE A 169 -12.46 17.55 3.77
C PHE A 169 -12.60 18.47 2.56
N PHE A 170 -13.27 19.60 2.73
CA PHE A 170 -13.36 20.68 1.76
C PHE A 170 -12.39 21.80 2.14
N SER A 171 -11.65 22.28 1.15
CA SER A 171 -10.66 23.35 1.34
C SER A 171 -11.22 24.70 1.78
N CYS A 172 -12.50 24.96 1.48
CA CYS A 172 -13.17 26.19 1.89
C CYS A 172 -14.70 25.97 2.06
N SER A 173 -15.38 26.99 2.58
CA SER A 173 -16.84 26.99 2.72
C SER A 173 -17.53 27.36 1.39
N GLU A 174 -18.80 27.01 1.23
CA GLU A 174 -19.58 27.14 -0.03
C GLU A 174 -19.47 28.52 -0.72
N ARG A 175 -19.31 29.60 0.05
CA ARG A 175 -19.22 30.99 -0.48
C ARG A 175 -17.80 31.55 -0.50
N GLN A 176 -16.80 30.73 -0.23
CA GLN A 176 -15.39 31.11 -0.24
C GLN A 176 -14.67 30.45 -1.42
N SER A 177 -13.39 30.76 -1.55
CA SER A 177 -12.51 30.13 -2.54
C SER A 177 -11.32 29.49 -1.83
N SER A 178 -10.72 28.49 -2.48
CA SER A 178 -9.42 27.97 -2.08
C SER A 178 -8.31 28.74 -2.78
N TYR A 179 -7.29 29.16 -2.05
CA TYR A 179 -6.25 30.04 -2.57
C TYR A 179 -4.88 29.38 -2.70
N GLU A 180 -4.24 29.69 -3.82
CA GLU A 180 -2.81 29.45 -4.07
C GLU A 180 -1.95 30.50 -3.38
N VAL A 181 -0.89 30.03 -2.72
CA VAL A 181 0.06 30.87 -1.98
C VAL A 181 1.46 30.68 -2.55
N GLU A 182 1.95 31.71 -3.22
CA GLU A 182 3.28 31.76 -3.86
C GLU A 182 4.40 31.35 -2.90
N ARG A 183 4.43 31.93 -1.69
CA ARG A 183 5.47 31.63 -0.68
C ARG A 183 5.52 30.15 -0.30
N LEU A 184 4.39 29.45 -0.40
CA LEU A 184 4.28 28.02 -0.08
C LEU A 184 4.46 27.13 -1.31
N GLN A 185 4.45 27.70 -2.52
CA GLN A 185 4.41 26.99 -3.80
C GLN A 185 3.30 25.91 -3.78
N GLY A 186 2.11 26.28 -3.28
CA GLY A 186 1.05 25.35 -2.90
C GLY A 186 -0.24 26.06 -2.48
N GLY A 187 -1.31 25.30 -2.31
CA GLY A 187 -2.56 25.76 -1.71
C GLY A 187 -2.44 25.96 -0.20
N ALA A 188 -3.13 26.98 0.33
CA ALA A 188 -3.18 27.24 1.78
C ALA A 188 -3.72 26.03 2.55
N PHE A 189 -4.76 25.38 2.00
CA PHE A 189 -5.39 24.21 2.58
C PHE A 189 -4.47 22.98 2.56
N THR A 190 -3.93 22.62 1.40
CA THR A 190 -3.02 21.47 1.29
C THR A 190 -1.80 21.63 2.20
N HIS A 191 -1.23 22.84 2.29
CA HIS A 191 -0.13 23.11 3.22
C HIS A 191 -0.51 22.85 4.69
N ALA A 192 -1.66 23.38 5.14
CA ALA A 192 -2.13 23.17 6.51
C ALA A 192 -2.41 21.68 6.80
N LEU A 193 -2.96 20.93 5.83
CA LEU A 193 -3.23 19.51 6.00
C LEU A 193 -1.93 18.72 6.23
N LEU A 194 -0.92 18.97 5.41
CA LEU A 194 0.40 18.35 5.53
C LEU A 194 1.13 18.76 6.82
N GLU A 195 1.02 20.03 7.22
CA GLU A 195 1.55 20.51 8.50
C GLU A 195 0.88 19.79 9.68
N GLY A 196 -0.45 19.61 9.61
CA GLY A 196 -1.25 18.90 10.59
C GLY A 196 -0.81 17.44 10.78
N MET A 197 -0.73 16.67 9.69
CA MET A 197 -0.35 15.25 9.71
C MET A 197 1.13 15.04 10.04
N GLY A 198 2.02 15.92 9.57
CA GLY A 198 3.46 15.81 9.79
C GLY A 198 3.93 16.45 11.09
N LYS A 199 3.95 17.78 11.10
CA LYS A 199 4.62 18.59 12.13
C LYS A 199 3.83 18.68 13.43
N CYS A 200 2.52 18.93 13.33
CA CYS A 200 1.64 19.04 14.49
C CYS A 200 1.18 17.68 15.04
N LYS A 201 1.55 16.60 14.35
CA LYS A 201 1.31 15.22 14.76
C LYS A 201 -0.17 14.96 15.08
N CYS A 202 -1.07 15.44 14.23
CA CYS A 202 -2.49 15.07 14.31
C CYS A 202 -2.60 13.58 13.96
N ALA A 203 -3.20 12.80 14.85
CA ALA A 203 -3.44 11.37 14.66
C ALA A 203 -4.84 11.11 14.11
N THR A 204 -5.85 11.84 14.59
CA THR A 204 -7.26 11.58 14.30
C THR A 204 -7.89 12.57 13.32
N VAL A 205 -9.03 12.18 12.75
CA VAL A 205 -9.88 13.09 11.94
C VAL A 205 -10.21 14.36 12.72
N ALA A 206 -10.61 14.24 14.00
CA ALA A 206 -10.95 15.39 14.84
C ALA A 206 -9.77 16.35 15.04
N GLN A 207 -8.59 15.82 15.37
CA GLN A 207 -7.39 16.64 15.58
C GLN A 207 -6.99 17.37 14.30
N LEU A 208 -7.11 16.70 13.15
CA LEU A 208 -6.80 17.32 11.86
C LEU A 208 -7.81 18.41 11.48
N ASP A 209 -9.11 18.15 11.68
CA ASP A 209 -10.21 19.12 11.49
C ASP A 209 -9.99 20.39 12.34
N ASP A 210 -9.73 20.22 13.64
CA ASP A 210 -9.50 21.34 14.56
C ASP A 210 -8.26 22.16 14.15
N TYR A 211 -7.20 21.47 13.72
CA TYR A 211 -5.98 22.12 13.27
C TYR A 211 -6.19 22.95 12.00
N ILE A 212 -6.77 22.37 10.94
CA ILE A 212 -6.95 23.08 9.66
C ILE A 212 -7.93 24.24 9.78
N ARG A 213 -8.95 24.14 10.65
CA ARG A 213 -9.90 25.24 10.91
C ARG A 213 -9.22 26.48 11.47
N THR A 214 -8.11 26.31 12.17
CA THR A 214 -7.30 27.41 12.70
C THR A 214 -6.25 27.83 11.69
N ARG A 215 -5.54 26.86 11.10
CA ARG A 215 -4.32 27.11 10.32
C ARG A 215 -4.60 27.68 8.95
N VAL A 216 -5.68 27.27 8.27
CA VAL A 216 -6.00 27.74 6.92
C VAL A 216 -6.38 29.23 6.90
N PRO A 217 -7.29 29.73 7.77
CA PRO A 217 -7.56 31.17 7.85
C PRO A 217 -6.32 32.00 8.19
N GLN A 218 -5.46 31.47 9.08
CA GLN A 218 -4.19 32.11 9.43
C GLN A 218 -3.27 32.26 8.20
N ILE A 219 -3.07 31.18 7.43
CA ILE A 219 -2.26 31.23 6.21
C ILE A 219 -2.87 32.20 5.20
N ALA A 220 -4.20 32.19 5.01
CA ALA A 220 -4.86 33.12 4.11
C ALA A 220 -4.59 34.58 4.52
N GLN A 221 -4.75 34.91 5.80
CA GLN A 221 -4.49 36.25 6.35
C GLN A 221 -3.02 36.67 6.18
N GLU A 222 -2.07 35.79 6.55
CA GLU A 222 -0.62 36.04 6.45
C GLU A 222 -0.15 36.34 5.01
N ASN A 223 -0.91 35.89 4.01
CA ASN A 223 -0.59 36.07 2.59
C ASN A 223 -1.55 37.02 1.87
N GLY A 224 -2.31 37.83 2.62
CA GLY A 224 -3.21 38.85 2.06
C GLY A 224 -4.35 38.30 1.20
N LYS A 225 -4.75 37.05 1.43
CA LYS A 225 -5.89 36.42 0.74
C LYS A 225 -7.18 36.67 1.51
N PRO A 226 -8.35 36.65 0.83
CA PRO A 226 -9.63 36.62 1.52
C PRO A 226 -9.75 35.41 2.46
N VAL A 227 -10.68 35.50 3.41
CA VAL A 227 -10.90 34.44 4.40
C VAL A 227 -11.24 33.11 3.72
N GLN A 228 -10.51 32.06 4.10
CA GLN A 228 -10.71 30.69 3.67
C GLN A 228 -10.91 29.80 4.90
N ASN A 229 -12.14 29.32 5.10
CA ASN A 229 -12.52 28.44 6.21
C ASN A 229 -12.80 27.03 5.68
N PRO A 230 -11.96 26.03 5.99
CA PRO A 230 -12.19 24.66 5.55
C PRO A 230 -13.39 24.06 6.28
N ARG A 231 -13.96 23.01 5.69
CA ARG A 231 -15.10 22.28 6.23
C ARG A 231 -14.84 20.79 6.19
N VAL A 232 -15.13 20.10 7.29
CA VAL A 232 -15.01 18.64 7.37
C VAL A 232 -16.38 18.03 7.65
N ILE A 233 -16.74 17.01 6.86
CA ILE A 233 -17.94 16.20 7.02
C ILE A 233 -17.53 14.84 7.51
N VAL A 234 -18.13 14.42 8.62
CA VAL A 234 -17.84 13.13 9.26
C VAL A 234 -19.16 12.48 9.64
N HIS A 235 -19.42 11.31 9.06
CA HIS A 235 -20.57 10.48 9.41
C HIS A 235 -20.19 8.99 9.32
N PRO A 236 -20.58 8.15 10.29
CA PRO A 236 -21.18 8.52 11.57
C PRO A 236 -20.22 9.37 12.44
N PRO A 237 -20.73 10.09 13.47
CA PRO A 237 -19.90 10.94 14.33
C PRO A 237 -18.72 10.23 14.99
N SER A 238 -18.83 8.92 15.26
CA SER A 238 -17.75 8.09 15.81
C SER A 238 -16.50 8.09 14.92
N LYS A 239 -16.63 8.29 13.60
CA LYS A 239 -15.48 8.42 12.68
C LYS A 239 -14.62 9.65 12.96
N ARG A 240 -15.03 10.60 13.82
CA ARG A 240 -14.14 11.68 14.29
C ARG A 240 -12.92 11.14 15.04
N ASN A 241 -13.06 9.98 15.68
CA ASN A 241 -12.01 9.31 16.43
C ASN A 241 -11.09 8.46 15.54
N LEU A 242 -11.41 8.30 14.25
CA LEU A 242 -10.61 7.47 13.35
C LEU A 242 -9.16 7.99 13.32
N ILE A 243 -8.23 7.09 13.65
CA ILE A 243 -6.79 7.34 13.60
C ILE A 243 -6.33 7.21 12.14
N LEU A 244 -6.00 8.35 11.55
CA LEU A 244 -5.48 8.50 10.19
C LEU A 244 -3.96 8.31 10.13
N VAL A 245 -3.25 8.69 11.20
CA VAL A 245 -1.77 8.64 11.26
C VAL A 245 -1.32 7.88 12.51
N ASP A 246 -1.02 6.60 12.33
CA ASP A 246 -0.67 5.68 13.42
C ASP A 246 0.50 6.15 14.28
N LYS A 247 1.56 6.64 13.65
CA LYS A 247 2.78 7.11 14.34
C LYS A 247 2.53 8.31 15.26
N ASN A 248 1.40 9.00 15.08
CA ASN A 248 1.02 10.16 15.88
C ASN A 248 0.07 9.80 17.03
N ALA A 249 -0.49 8.58 17.04
CA ALA A 249 -1.51 8.19 18.00
C ALA A 249 -0.97 8.21 19.45
N LYS A 250 -1.73 8.86 20.34
CA LYS A 250 -1.43 8.97 21.77
C LYS A 250 -2.26 7.98 22.58
N SER A 251 -1.92 7.81 23.85
CA SER A 251 -2.67 6.95 24.77
C SER A 251 -4.15 7.32 24.88
N GLY A 252 -4.48 8.62 24.80
CA GLY A 252 -5.85 9.11 24.74
C GLY A 252 -6.61 8.57 23.51
N ASP A 253 -6.01 8.68 22.33
CA ASP A 253 -6.60 8.19 21.07
C ASP A 253 -6.83 6.67 21.11
N ILE A 254 -5.85 5.93 21.64
CA ILE A 254 -5.94 4.48 21.81
C ILE A 254 -7.05 4.11 22.81
N ASN A 255 -7.22 4.87 23.88
CA ASN A 255 -8.29 4.61 24.86
C ASN A 255 -9.67 4.87 24.28
N THR A 256 -9.84 5.93 23.49
CA THR A 256 -11.09 6.17 22.75
C THR A 256 -11.38 5.02 21.79
N LEU A 257 -10.37 4.56 21.05
CA LEU A 257 -10.51 3.42 20.14
C LEU A 257 -10.96 2.13 20.86
N LYS A 258 -10.50 1.90 22.10
CA LYS A 258 -10.96 0.77 22.92
C LYS A 258 -12.43 0.90 23.30
N ILE A 259 -12.87 2.11 23.64
CA ILE A 259 -14.28 2.37 23.96
C ILE A 259 -15.14 2.08 22.74
N ASP A 260 -14.77 2.61 21.57
CA ASP A 260 -15.46 2.34 20.30
C ASP A 260 -15.51 0.83 20.00
N ALA A 261 -14.42 0.10 20.28
CA ALA A 261 -14.35 -1.36 20.08
C ALA A 261 -15.25 -2.15 21.05
N TYR A 262 -15.40 -1.69 22.30
CA TYR A 262 -16.34 -2.29 23.25
C TYR A 262 -17.79 -2.01 22.82
N GLU A 263 -18.11 -0.77 22.46
CA GLU A 263 -19.47 -0.39 22.03
C GLU A 263 -19.91 -1.18 20.79
N ALA A 264 -19.01 -1.34 19.80
CA ALA A 264 -19.29 -2.16 18.62
C ALA A 264 -19.60 -3.62 18.98
N PHE A 265 -18.89 -4.19 19.96
CA PHE A 265 -19.13 -5.55 20.44
C PHE A 265 -20.51 -5.68 21.12
N GLU A 266 -20.84 -4.75 22.02
CA GLU A 266 -22.12 -4.74 22.74
C GLU A 266 -23.32 -4.53 21.78
N GLN A 267 -23.12 -3.80 20.69
CA GLN A 267 -24.12 -3.62 19.63
C GLN A 267 -24.24 -4.84 18.70
N GLY A 268 -23.47 -5.90 18.93
CA GLY A 268 -23.45 -7.11 18.10
C GLY A 268 -22.68 -6.95 16.78
N ASN A 269 -22.00 -5.81 16.56
CA ASN A 269 -21.16 -5.60 15.38
C ASN A 269 -19.76 -6.19 15.60
N LEU A 270 -19.68 -7.51 15.55
CA LEU A 270 -18.46 -8.28 15.86
C LEU A 270 -17.33 -8.01 14.86
N GLU A 271 -17.63 -7.76 13.59
CA GLU A 271 -16.63 -7.44 12.57
C GLU A 271 -15.96 -6.10 12.87
N LEU A 272 -16.75 -5.05 13.13
CA LEU A 272 -16.21 -3.75 13.52
C LEU A 272 -15.42 -3.84 14.83
N ALA A 273 -15.96 -4.54 15.84
CA ALA A 273 -15.28 -4.73 17.11
C ALA A 273 -13.90 -5.39 16.92
N GLU A 274 -13.83 -6.43 16.10
CA GLU A 274 -12.57 -7.13 15.81
C GLU A 274 -11.55 -6.19 15.15
N VAL A 275 -11.95 -5.46 14.12
CA VAL A 275 -11.08 -4.51 13.41
C VAL A 275 -10.54 -3.45 14.36
N LEU A 276 -11.38 -2.88 15.22
CA LEU A 276 -10.98 -1.85 16.18
C LEU A 276 -10.02 -2.43 17.24
N TRP A 277 -10.29 -3.64 17.75
CA TRP A 277 -9.39 -4.30 18.70
C TRP A 277 -8.04 -4.70 18.08
N MET A 278 -8.04 -5.16 16.83
CA MET A 278 -6.80 -5.38 16.07
C MET A 278 -6.00 -4.10 15.93
N LYS A 279 -6.67 -2.98 15.64
CA LYS A 279 -6.02 -1.67 15.55
C LYS A 279 -5.41 -1.24 16.89
N VAL A 280 -6.09 -1.46 18.02
CA VAL A 280 -5.52 -1.25 19.37
C VAL A 280 -4.25 -2.08 19.58
N LEU A 281 -4.24 -3.34 19.15
CA LEU A 281 -3.03 -4.18 19.26
C LEU A 281 -1.88 -3.63 18.42
N VAL A 282 -2.14 -3.22 17.19
CA VAL A 282 -1.11 -2.62 16.31
C VAL A 282 -0.52 -1.37 16.96
N LEU A 283 -1.37 -0.44 17.41
CA LEU A 283 -0.93 0.83 18.00
C LEU A 283 -0.22 0.66 19.36
N SER A 284 -0.52 -0.41 20.09
CA SER A 284 0.14 -0.75 21.36
C SER A 284 1.40 -1.61 21.20
N GLY A 285 1.81 -1.93 19.96
CA GLY A 285 2.93 -2.83 19.70
C GLY A 285 2.68 -4.27 20.19
N GLY A 286 1.43 -4.71 20.19
CA GLY A 286 0.99 -6.05 20.60
C GLY A 286 0.97 -6.28 22.12
N LYS A 287 1.07 -5.22 22.93
CA LYS A 287 1.18 -5.31 24.40
C LYS A 287 -0.15 -5.17 25.13
N ASP A 288 -1.21 -4.73 24.46
CA ASP A 288 -2.49 -4.49 25.13
C ASP A 288 -3.24 -5.78 25.46
N GLU A 289 -3.22 -6.18 26.73
CA GLU A 289 -3.88 -7.40 27.20
C GLU A 289 -5.41 -7.34 27.11
N LYS A 290 -6.02 -6.15 27.23
CA LYS A 290 -7.48 -6.01 27.07
C LYS A 290 -7.88 -6.34 25.64
N ALA A 291 -7.12 -5.86 24.66
CA ALA A 291 -7.35 -6.15 23.25
C ALA A 291 -7.16 -7.64 22.92
N LYS A 292 -6.12 -8.30 23.44
CA LYS A 292 -5.94 -9.76 23.27
C LYS A 292 -7.14 -10.55 23.81
N ASN A 293 -7.59 -10.20 25.01
CA ASN A 293 -8.72 -10.86 25.65
C ASN A 293 -10.03 -10.61 24.89
N ALA A 294 -10.26 -9.39 24.40
CA ALA A 294 -11.44 -9.04 23.63
C ALA A 294 -11.50 -9.81 22.29
N LEU A 295 -10.39 -9.89 21.56
CA LEU A 295 -10.32 -10.68 20.33
C LEU A 295 -10.58 -12.17 20.57
N LYS A 296 -10.06 -12.72 21.68
CA LYS A 296 -10.37 -14.10 22.07
C LYS A 296 -11.87 -14.29 22.36
N LYS A 297 -12.52 -13.32 23.02
CA LYS A 297 -13.97 -13.35 23.27
C LYS A 297 -14.76 -13.32 21.96
N ILE A 298 -14.40 -12.45 21.02
CA ILE A 298 -15.04 -12.37 19.71
C ILE A 298 -14.91 -13.71 18.96
N TRP A 299 -13.72 -14.31 18.97
CA TRP A 299 -13.48 -15.60 18.33
C TRP A 299 -14.35 -16.71 18.95
N ASN A 300 -14.39 -16.83 20.28
CA ASN A 300 -15.24 -17.80 20.97
C ASN A 300 -16.72 -17.62 20.60
N HIS A 301 -17.20 -16.36 20.62
CA HIS A 301 -18.59 -16.03 20.32
C HIS A 301 -18.99 -16.47 18.89
N ARG A 302 -18.10 -16.32 17.89
CA ARG A 302 -18.34 -16.82 16.53
C ARG A 302 -18.43 -18.34 16.44
N GLN A 303 -17.63 -19.05 17.23
CA GLN A 303 -17.66 -20.52 17.27
C GLN A 303 -18.94 -21.05 17.91
N GLU A 304 -19.42 -20.41 18.98
CA GLU A 304 -20.66 -20.78 19.65
C GLU A 304 -21.90 -20.54 18.77
N HIS A 305 -21.85 -19.55 17.88
CA HIS A 305 -22.96 -19.18 16.99
C HIS A 305 -22.81 -19.62 15.52
N GLY A 306 -21.82 -20.46 15.19
CA GLY A 306 -21.72 -21.13 13.88
C GLY A 306 -21.30 -20.24 12.69
N GLN A 307 -20.65 -19.09 12.93
CA GLN A 307 -20.07 -18.27 11.87
C GLN A 307 -18.61 -18.69 11.59
N ASN A 308 -18.42 -19.55 10.59
CA ASN A 308 -17.11 -20.08 10.20
C ASN A 308 -16.40 -19.17 9.19
N ASP A 309 -15.80 -18.07 9.65
CA ASP A 309 -14.70 -17.43 8.93
C ASP A 309 -13.44 -17.45 9.81
N ALA A 310 -12.44 -18.22 9.38
CA ALA A 310 -11.16 -18.31 10.05
C ALA A 310 -10.33 -17.04 9.79
N PRO A 311 -9.62 -16.50 10.79
CA PRO A 311 -8.78 -15.32 10.60
C PRO A 311 -7.59 -15.62 9.67
N SER A 312 -7.42 -14.83 8.60
CA SER A 312 -6.20 -14.85 7.79
C SER A 312 -5.08 -14.13 8.56
N TYR A 313 -4.14 -14.90 9.09
CA TYR A 313 -3.03 -14.38 9.90
C TYR A 313 -1.72 -14.49 9.11
N SER A 314 -1.18 -13.35 8.65
CA SER A 314 0.23 -13.23 8.25
C SER A 314 1.00 -12.61 9.42
N GLY A 315 1.66 -13.44 10.24
CA GLY A 315 2.40 -12.94 11.40
C GLY A 315 3.15 -14.03 12.15
N SER A 316 4.47 -14.01 11.99
CA SER A 316 5.49 -14.84 12.65
C SER A 316 5.21 -15.15 14.13
N LYS A 317 5.10 -16.44 14.49
CA LYS A 317 5.10 -16.90 15.88
C LYS A 317 6.53 -17.18 16.33
N THR A 318 7.03 -16.38 17.27
CA THR A 318 8.07 -16.79 18.21
C THR A 318 7.40 -16.91 19.57
N ALA A 319 7.35 -18.11 20.15
CA ALA A 319 6.87 -18.30 21.51
C ALA A 319 7.82 -19.23 22.27
N LEU A 320 8.49 -18.65 23.27
CA LEU A 320 9.11 -19.34 24.40
C LEU A 320 7.99 -19.83 25.34
N ARG A 321 8.11 -21.05 25.88
CA ARG A 321 7.54 -21.37 27.20
C ARG A 321 8.29 -22.53 27.87
N GLU A 322 8.47 -22.34 29.17
CA GLU A 322 9.21 -23.15 30.14
C GLU A 322 8.52 -24.47 30.48
N LYS A 323 9.34 -25.38 31.03
CA LYS A 323 9.03 -26.73 31.53
C LYS A 323 8.45 -26.70 32.94
N ASN A 324 7.61 -27.70 33.24
CA ASN A 324 7.49 -28.53 34.46
C ASN A 324 6.50 -29.65 34.10
N GLU A 325 6.51 -30.93 34.50
CA GLU A 325 7.41 -31.89 35.16
C GLU A 325 6.82 -33.30 34.78
N ASN A 326 7.61 -34.38 34.84
CA ASN A 326 7.29 -35.79 34.45
C ASN A 326 7.26 -36.69 35.75
N PRO A 327 7.10 -38.05 35.80
CA PRO A 327 7.22 -39.11 34.77
C PRO A 327 6.22 -40.32 34.86
N GLN A 328 6.07 -41.19 33.84
CA GLN A 328 6.72 -42.52 33.64
C GLN A 328 5.91 -43.31 32.53
N PRO A 329 6.38 -44.41 31.88
CA PRO A 329 7.51 -44.45 30.94
C PRO A 329 7.29 -45.35 29.66
N ILE A 330 8.28 -45.31 28.74
CA ILE A 330 8.64 -46.29 27.67
C ILE A 330 7.71 -46.39 26.42
N ASN A 331 8.11 -45.85 25.26
CA ASN A 331 9.00 -46.54 24.30
C ASN A 331 9.38 -45.64 23.11
N SER A 332 10.63 -45.71 22.69
CA SER A 332 11.29 -44.82 21.73
C SER A 332 10.98 -45.16 20.26
N GLY A 333 10.34 -44.23 19.53
CA GLY A 333 10.20 -44.27 18.08
C GLY A 333 10.84 -43.04 17.42
N LYS A 334 12.07 -43.20 16.90
CA LYS A 334 12.73 -42.19 16.06
C LYS A 334 11.91 -41.98 14.78
N ASN A 335 11.27 -40.82 14.64
CA ASN A 335 10.65 -40.40 13.38
C ASN A 335 11.75 -40.07 12.37
N ASN A 336 11.89 -40.99 11.41
CA ASN A 336 12.88 -40.95 10.33
C ASN A 336 12.44 -39.97 9.23
N THR A 337 12.75 -38.69 9.42
CA THR A 337 12.67 -37.65 8.37
C THR A 337 13.41 -38.05 7.09
N TRP A 338 14.48 -38.84 7.21
CA TRP A 338 15.20 -39.39 6.06
C TRP A 338 14.39 -40.44 5.28
N LYS A 339 13.56 -41.26 5.94
CA LYS A 339 12.68 -42.23 5.25
C LYS A 339 11.59 -41.53 4.44
N THR A 340 11.06 -40.41 4.93
CA THR A 340 10.09 -39.59 4.19
C THR A 340 10.72 -38.94 2.96
N ILE A 341 11.96 -38.44 3.09
CA ILE A 341 12.69 -37.84 1.96
C ILE A 341 13.04 -38.90 0.90
N VAL A 342 13.50 -40.09 1.31
CA VAL A 342 13.78 -41.21 0.40
C VAL A 342 12.51 -41.70 -0.28
N ALA A 343 11.37 -41.73 0.43
CA ALA A 343 10.08 -42.12 -0.16
C ALA A 343 9.58 -41.11 -1.21
N ILE A 344 9.75 -39.80 -0.96
CA ILE A 344 9.43 -38.75 -1.95
C ILE A 344 10.34 -38.89 -3.17
N PHE A 345 11.63 -39.15 -2.96
CA PHE A 345 12.61 -39.30 -4.04
C PHE A 345 12.34 -40.54 -4.91
N LEU A 346 12.02 -41.69 -4.30
CA LEU A 346 11.60 -42.90 -5.02
C LEU A 346 10.26 -42.71 -5.75
N GLY A 347 9.34 -41.93 -5.17
CA GLY A 347 8.08 -41.56 -5.82
C GLY A 347 8.29 -40.71 -7.08
N ILE A 348 9.24 -39.76 -7.04
CA ILE A 348 9.60 -38.92 -8.19
C ILE A 348 10.29 -39.75 -9.28
N ILE A 349 11.20 -40.66 -8.92
CA ILE A 349 11.82 -41.61 -9.88
C ILE A 349 10.76 -42.54 -10.49
N GLY A 350 9.80 -43.01 -9.70
CA GLY A 350 8.69 -43.85 -10.17
C GLY A 350 7.73 -43.14 -11.12
N GLN A 351 7.52 -41.82 -10.97
CA GLN A 351 6.75 -41.01 -11.91
C GLN A 351 7.53 -40.68 -13.18
N LEU A 352 8.85 -40.48 -13.09
CA LEU A 352 9.72 -40.25 -14.24
C LEU A 352 9.92 -41.52 -15.09
N GLY A 353 9.81 -42.71 -14.51
CA GLY A 353 9.81 -43.99 -15.23
C GLY A 353 8.55 -44.30 -16.05
N LYS A 354 7.50 -43.46 -15.97
CA LYS A 354 6.24 -43.62 -16.73
C LYS A 354 6.07 -42.61 -17.87
N LEU A 355 7.01 -41.71 -18.06
CA LEU A 355 7.08 -40.84 -19.24
C LEU A 355 7.95 -41.52 -20.29
N SER A 356 7.30 -42.18 -21.26
CA SER A 356 7.93 -42.76 -22.43
C SER A 356 8.41 -41.66 -23.38
N TRP A 357 9.46 -40.94 -23.00
CA TRP A 357 10.29 -40.13 -23.91
C TRP A 357 11.63 -39.76 -23.24
N PHE A 358 12.44 -40.77 -22.94
CA PHE A 358 13.90 -40.69 -22.90
C PHE A 358 14.43 -42.11 -23.12
N ALA A 359 14.93 -42.37 -24.32
CA ALA A 359 15.70 -43.58 -24.58
C ALA A 359 17.08 -43.42 -23.92
N SER A 360 17.53 -44.47 -23.23
CA SER A 360 18.79 -44.61 -22.47
C SER A 360 18.79 -44.09 -21.02
N PRO A 361 18.74 -44.97 -20.00
CA PRO A 361 18.78 -44.59 -18.58
C PRO A 361 20.19 -44.33 -18.02
N PHE A 362 21.20 -44.10 -18.87
CA PHE A 362 22.58 -43.85 -18.43
C PHE A 362 23.28 -42.78 -19.28
N ASP A 363 22.74 -41.55 -19.33
CA ASP A 363 23.52 -40.38 -19.74
C ASP A 363 24.27 -39.82 -18.52
N PRO A 364 25.62 -39.89 -18.49
CA PRO A 364 26.43 -39.34 -17.41
C PRO A 364 26.17 -37.85 -17.16
N LYS A 365 25.75 -37.08 -18.19
CA LYS A 365 25.49 -35.64 -18.08
C LYS A 365 24.22 -35.36 -17.27
N ALA A 366 23.17 -36.17 -17.43
CA ALA A 366 21.93 -36.05 -16.67
C ALA A 366 22.14 -36.40 -15.19
N MET A 367 22.95 -37.41 -14.91
CA MET A 367 23.35 -37.79 -13.55
C MET A 367 24.12 -36.67 -12.84
N VAL A 368 25.09 -36.05 -13.52
CA VAL A 368 25.86 -34.91 -12.98
C VAL A 368 24.96 -33.70 -12.73
N PHE A 369 23.99 -33.43 -13.60
CA PHE A 369 23.02 -32.33 -13.41
C PHE A 369 22.13 -32.56 -12.17
N LEU A 370 21.59 -33.77 -12.00
CA LEU A 370 20.78 -34.13 -10.83
C LEU A 370 21.61 -34.09 -9.53
N PHE A 371 22.88 -34.50 -9.59
CA PHE A 371 23.80 -34.44 -8.45
C PHE A 371 24.08 -33.00 -8.02
N ASN A 372 24.26 -32.09 -8.98
CA ASN A 372 24.45 -30.65 -8.71
C ASN A 372 23.20 -30.00 -8.10
N ILE A 373 22.01 -30.34 -8.57
CA ILE A 373 20.74 -29.87 -7.97
C ILE A 373 20.62 -30.37 -6.53
N PHE A 374 20.94 -31.65 -6.29
CA PHE A 374 20.90 -32.24 -4.95
C PHE A 374 21.88 -31.55 -4.01
N TRP A 375 23.10 -31.29 -4.46
CA TRP A 375 24.13 -30.60 -3.66
C TRP A 375 23.76 -29.15 -3.35
N PHE A 376 23.18 -28.43 -4.33
CA PHE A 376 22.69 -27.06 -4.13
C PHE A 376 21.55 -27.00 -3.11
N LEU A 377 20.59 -27.92 -3.19
CA LEU A 377 19.48 -28.02 -2.23
C LEU A 377 19.99 -28.39 -0.84
N TYR A 378 20.95 -29.31 -0.74
CA TYR A 378 21.58 -29.69 0.52
C TYR A 378 22.30 -28.50 1.18
N TRP A 379 23.08 -27.74 0.39
CA TRP A 379 23.77 -26.55 0.86
C TRP A 379 22.80 -25.41 1.24
N PHE A 380 21.73 -25.19 0.47
CA PHE A 380 20.69 -24.20 0.77
C PHE A 380 19.94 -24.51 2.09
N LEU A 381 19.71 -25.79 2.38
CA LEU A 381 19.11 -26.23 3.63
C LEU A 381 20.06 -26.10 4.82
N LEU A 382 21.37 -26.30 4.62
CA LEU A 382 22.39 -26.06 5.64
C LEU A 382 22.60 -24.57 5.91
N SER A 383 22.59 -23.71 4.88
CA SER A 383 22.78 -22.26 5.05
C SER A 383 21.61 -21.58 5.78
N LYS A 384 20.38 -22.06 5.59
CA LYS A 384 19.22 -21.61 6.40
C LYS A 384 19.28 -22.02 7.87
N ARG A 385 20.10 -23.02 8.23
CA ARG A 385 20.25 -23.49 9.62
C ARG A 385 21.38 -22.79 10.37
N GLN A 386 22.20 -21.99 9.70
CA GLN A 386 23.40 -21.37 10.28
C GLN A 386 23.49 -19.86 9.99
N SER A 387 22.38 -19.13 10.14
CA SER A 387 22.43 -17.66 10.25
C SER A 387 22.65 -17.25 11.71
N ARG A 388 23.89 -17.41 12.17
CA ARG A 388 24.54 -16.65 13.25
C ARG A 388 26.04 -16.96 13.20
N LYS A 389 26.80 -15.99 12.70
CA LYS A 389 28.29 -15.93 12.52
C LYS A 389 28.83 -16.65 11.27
N MET A 390 28.94 -15.91 10.17
CA MET A 390 29.77 -16.29 9.00
C MET A 390 31.22 -15.83 9.22
N THR A 391 32.11 -16.78 9.46
CA THR A 391 33.55 -16.68 9.18
C THR A 391 33.98 -18.03 8.63
N ASN A 392 33.84 -18.23 7.32
CA ASN A 392 34.51 -19.30 6.57
C ASN A 392 34.41 -19.03 5.06
N ILE A 393 35.15 -18.01 4.61
CA ILE A 393 35.36 -17.71 3.18
C ILE A 393 36.23 -18.80 2.51
N GLY A 394 37.01 -19.56 3.27
CA GLY A 394 37.89 -20.62 2.74
C GLY A 394 37.16 -21.81 2.10
N LEU A 395 35.95 -22.16 2.59
CA LEU A 395 35.19 -23.28 2.03
C LEU A 395 34.59 -22.93 0.65
N PHE A 396 34.28 -21.65 0.41
CA PHE A 396 33.73 -21.18 -0.86
C PHE A 396 34.76 -21.24 -1.99
N PHE A 397 36.01 -20.88 -1.71
CA PHE A 397 37.10 -20.96 -2.70
C PHE A 397 37.53 -22.41 -2.99
N GLY A 398 37.46 -23.30 -2.00
CA GLY A 398 37.74 -24.74 -2.22
C GLY A 398 36.77 -25.41 -3.18
N VAL A 399 35.46 -25.15 -3.03
CA VAL A 399 34.42 -25.74 -3.89
C VAL A 399 34.45 -25.14 -5.30
N MET A 400 34.76 -23.84 -5.44
CA MET A 400 34.92 -23.21 -6.75
C MET A 400 36.14 -23.75 -7.52
N GLY A 401 37.22 -24.12 -6.82
CA GLY A 401 38.40 -24.73 -7.45
C GLY A 401 38.12 -26.10 -8.08
N GLU A 402 37.31 -26.94 -7.42
CA GLU A 402 36.95 -28.27 -7.94
C GLU A 402 35.94 -28.21 -9.10
N VAL A 403 35.03 -27.23 -9.09
CA VAL A 403 34.10 -26.98 -10.20
C VAL A 403 34.86 -26.51 -11.44
N ILE A 404 35.86 -25.64 -11.29
CA ILE A 404 36.69 -25.17 -12.41
C ILE A 404 37.55 -26.30 -13.00
N GLN A 405 38.12 -27.18 -12.16
CA GLN A 405 38.84 -28.37 -12.64
C GLN A 405 37.94 -29.36 -13.38
N SER A 406 36.70 -29.54 -12.90
CA SER A 406 35.72 -30.41 -13.55
C SER A 406 35.28 -29.87 -14.91
N ILE A 407 35.15 -28.54 -15.04
CA ILE A 407 34.82 -27.87 -16.31
C ILE A 407 35.99 -27.96 -17.30
N PHE A 408 37.24 -27.84 -16.85
CA PHE A 408 38.44 -28.00 -17.69
C PHE A 408 38.59 -29.44 -18.22
N ALA A 409 38.25 -30.45 -17.41
CA ALA A 409 38.26 -31.85 -17.83
C ALA A 409 37.18 -32.15 -18.90
N ILE A 410 36.02 -31.49 -18.83
CA ILE A 410 34.93 -31.63 -19.80
C ILE A 410 35.27 -30.92 -21.12
N SER A 411 35.94 -29.77 -21.09
CA SER A 411 36.33 -29.03 -22.29
C SER A 411 37.40 -29.73 -23.15
N ASN A 412 38.19 -30.64 -22.58
CA ASN A 412 39.29 -31.33 -23.28
C ASN A 412 38.90 -32.72 -23.86
N SER A 413 37.62 -33.11 -23.78
CA SER A 413 37.15 -34.44 -24.23
C SER A 413 36.21 -34.42 -25.44
N SER A 414 36.02 -33.28 -26.10
CA SER A 414 35.24 -33.18 -27.33
C SER A 414 36.13 -32.85 -28.53
N SER A 415 36.76 -33.87 -29.09
CA SER A 415 37.19 -33.86 -30.49
C SER A 415 35.97 -34.20 -31.36
N ASP A 416 35.08 -33.25 -31.57
CA ASP A 416 34.23 -33.25 -32.76
C ASP A 416 33.62 -31.85 -32.97
N GLY A 417 33.90 -31.29 -34.14
CA GLY A 417 33.54 -29.95 -34.53
C GLY A 417 32.04 -29.79 -34.70
N SER A 418 31.40 -29.16 -33.73
CA SER A 418 30.13 -28.45 -33.91
C SER A 418 30.11 -27.22 -33.01
N TYR A 419 30.39 -26.06 -33.60
CA TYR A 419 30.45 -24.73 -32.98
C TYR A 419 29.07 -24.18 -32.53
N GLY A 420 28.13 -25.04 -32.14
CA GLY A 420 26.75 -24.65 -31.81
C GLY A 420 26.39 -24.67 -30.32
N SER A 421 27.21 -25.24 -29.44
CA SER A 421 26.82 -25.49 -28.03
C SER A 421 27.68 -24.78 -26.98
N THR A 422 28.82 -24.20 -27.35
CA THR A 422 29.67 -23.40 -26.44
C THR A 422 29.19 -21.96 -26.26
N PHE A 423 28.39 -21.43 -27.21
CA PHE A 423 27.88 -20.05 -27.17
C PHE A 423 26.71 -19.84 -26.19
N LEU A 424 25.98 -20.90 -25.84
CA LEU A 424 24.85 -20.85 -24.88
C LEU A 424 25.30 -21.03 -23.42
N VAL A 425 26.47 -21.64 -23.19
CA VAL A 425 27.02 -21.84 -21.83
C VAL A 425 27.79 -20.60 -21.35
N LEU A 426 28.40 -19.82 -22.25
CA LEU A 426 29.06 -18.57 -21.88
C LEU A 426 28.06 -17.43 -21.57
N PHE A 427 26.94 -17.34 -22.31
CA PHE A 427 25.91 -16.32 -22.07
C PHE A 427 25.13 -16.53 -20.75
N SER A 428 25.11 -17.74 -20.21
CA SER A 428 24.42 -18.05 -18.96
C SER A 428 25.31 -17.85 -17.72
N LEU A 429 26.63 -17.78 -17.87
CA LEU A 429 27.58 -17.52 -16.78
C LEU A 429 27.79 -16.01 -16.52
N ASP A 430 27.71 -15.16 -17.55
CA ASP A 430 27.79 -13.70 -17.38
C ASP A 430 26.61 -13.16 -16.56
N LEU A 431 25.42 -13.75 -16.71
CA LEU A 431 24.23 -13.32 -15.97
C LEU A 431 24.25 -13.76 -14.49
N ILE A 432 24.96 -14.85 -14.18
CA ILE A 432 25.06 -15.41 -12.81
C ILE A 432 26.19 -14.72 -12.02
N LEU A 433 27.22 -14.21 -12.70
CA LEU A 433 28.32 -13.44 -12.07
C LEU A 433 28.07 -11.92 -12.01
N ALA A 434 27.24 -11.36 -12.89
CA ALA A 434 26.96 -9.91 -12.90
C ALA A 434 26.06 -9.44 -11.73
N ILE A 435 25.14 -10.28 -11.25
CA ILE A 435 24.16 -9.89 -10.21
C ILE A 435 24.81 -9.75 -8.82
N PRO A 436 25.74 -10.63 -8.39
CA PRO A 436 26.43 -10.46 -7.11
C PRO A 436 27.44 -9.30 -7.10
N ILE A 437 28.14 -9.05 -8.21
CA ILE A 437 29.14 -7.97 -8.32
C ILE A 437 28.45 -6.59 -8.36
N TYR A 438 27.31 -6.47 -9.06
CA TYR A 438 26.51 -5.24 -9.07
C TYR A 438 25.95 -4.89 -7.67
N LEU A 439 25.55 -5.91 -6.89
CA LEU A 439 25.06 -5.71 -5.52
C LEU A 439 26.17 -5.43 -4.49
N LEU A 440 27.41 -5.89 -4.73
CA LEU A 440 28.57 -5.58 -3.91
C LEU A 440 29.11 -4.15 -4.18
N CYS A 441 29.13 -3.69 -5.43
CA CYS A 441 29.59 -2.33 -5.77
C CYS A 441 28.58 -1.22 -5.37
N LYS A 442 27.28 -1.51 -5.29
CA LYS A 442 26.28 -0.50 -4.85
C LYS A 442 26.27 -0.29 -3.33
N ARG A 443 26.85 -1.22 -2.55
CA ARG A 443 26.89 -1.14 -1.08
C ARG A 443 28.15 -0.49 -0.50
N THR A 444 29.16 -0.21 -1.34
CA THR A 444 30.39 0.52 -0.96
C THR A 444 30.38 2.00 -1.37
N SER A 445 29.33 2.49 -2.02
CA SER A 445 29.22 3.90 -2.46
C SER A 445 28.44 4.83 -1.50
N ASN A 446 27.56 4.33 -0.64
CA ASN A 446 26.75 5.18 0.25
C ASN A 446 27.25 5.27 1.71
N ASN A 447 28.55 5.05 1.94
CA ASN A 447 29.16 5.28 3.25
C ASN A 447 30.53 5.98 3.10
N ARG A 448 30.53 7.13 2.41
CA ARG A 448 31.53 8.21 2.54
C ARG A 448 30.83 9.56 2.36
N ASN A 449 31.24 10.52 3.18
CA ASN A 449 30.72 11.86 3.44
C ASN A 449 29.79 11.84 4.66
N ALA A 450 30.29 12.12 5.88
CA ALA A 450 30.87 13.40 6.32
C ALA A 450 29.90 14.56 6.10
#